data_AF-A0A177MLA7-F1
#
_entry.id   AF-A0A177MLA7-F1
#
_cell.length_a   1.000
_cell.length_b   1.000
_cell.length_c   1.000
_cell.angle_alpha   90.00
_cell.angle_beta   90.00
_cell.angle_gamma   90.00
#
_symmetry.space_group_name_H-M   'P 1'
#
loop_
_entity.id
_entity.type
_entity.pdbx_description
1 polymer ?
#
loop_
_entity_poly.entity_id
_entity_poly.type
_entity_poly.pdbx_seq_one_letter_code
_entity_poly.pdbx_strand_id
1 'polypeptide(L)'
;MANPKRLYELLLDYCSSDAVVDNLMIGVVWTLCQCKGRATAGLAMSPGQSTRTLPWSGTLGGKPVTDLAAWITEWEPYKATVAMAAINSCINARPLPESVALDSHDEHANLAVFEYFLPQLQSKNVVVIGRYPGIERYQDKMHLTILERQPSAADLPDSACEFLLPQADWVFLTASSIPNKTFPRLVELSSHAKTVLMGPTVPWLPQLHEFGIDYLAGVEIVDQEALYHTAAQGGGVRIFNNGLRYRVAELVPQSSISWLKQQIADCFNERTQLTEAMEQWYRDGNKARFPHYSLLDQINSRLSRLDSSFKSLWDNYAAG
;
A
#
# COMPACT_ATOMS: atom_id res chain seq x y z
N MET A 1 -18.70 4.22 -1.64
CA MET A 1 -18.06 4.17 -0.31
C MET A 1 -18.47 5.39 0.51
N ALA A 2 -19.02 5.22 1.71
CA ALA A 2 -19.67 6.32 2.46
C ALA A 2 -18.71 7.44 2.95
N ASN A 3 -17.43 7.13 3.21
CA ASN A 3 -16.44 8.13 3.64
C ASN A 3 -15.06 7.87 3.01
N PRO A 4 -14.73 8.46 1.83
CA PRO A 4 -13.46 8.25 1.14
C PRO A 4 -12.22 8.63 1.98
N LYS A 5 -12.35 9.48 3.00
CA LYS A 5 -11.22 9.91 3.84
C LYS A 5 -10.70 8.81 4.76
N ARG A 6 -11.55 7.85 5.12
CA ARG A 6 -11.22 6.77 6.07
C ARG A 6 -9.99 5.96 5.65
N LEU A 7 -9.80 5.73 4.35
CA LEU A 7 -8.60 5.07 3.82
C LEU A 7 -7.33 5.82 4.20
N TYR A 8 -7.33 7.14 3.99
CA TYR A 8 -6.15 7.97 4.21
C TYR A 8 -5.85 8.15 5.70
N GLU A 9 -6.89 8.22 6.54
CA GLU A 9 -6.75 8.21 8.00
C GLU A 9 -6.09 6.91 8.48
N LEU A 10 -6.54 5.76 7.97
CA LEU A 10 -5.94 4.45 8.24
C LEU A 10 -4.44 4.42 7.86
N LEU A 11 -4.08 4.93 6.67
CA LEU A 11 -2.70 4.97 6.23
C LEU A 11 -1.81 5.84 7.14
N LEU A 12 -2.32 6.99 7.58
CA LEU A 12 -1.61 7.89 8.48
C LEU A 12 -1.39 7.26 9.87
N ASP A 13 -2.37 6.51 10.38
CA ASP A 13 -2.23 5.79 11.65
C ASP A 13 -1.07 4.80 11.61
N TYR A 14 -0.98 4.05 10.52
CA TYR A 14 0.07 3.07 10.32
C TYR A 14 1.47 3.69 10.12
N CYS A 15 1.52 4.96 9.75
CA CYS A 15 2.75 5.74 9.64
C CYS A 15 3.18 6.43 10.95
N SER A 16 2.33 6.42 11.98
CA SER A 16 2.63 6.98 13.31
C SER A 16 3.87 6.30 13.90
N SER A 17 5.02 6.96 13.76
CA SER A 17 6.34 6.48 14.18
C SER A 17 7.30 7.65 14.36
N ASP A 18 8.40 7.41 15.06
CA ASP A 18 9.54 8.33 15.21
C ASP A 18 10.58 8.20 14.08
N ALA A 19 10.26 7.45 13.02
CA ALA A 19 11.21 7.17 11.96
C ALA A 19 11.58 8.45 11.21
N VAL A 20 12.86 8.53 10.85
CA VAL A 20 13.43 9.65 10.11
C VAL A 20 13.83 9.17 8.73
N VAL A 21 13.48 9.94 7.70
CA VAL A 21 13.84 9.65 6.32
C VAL A 21 15.36 9.70 6.19
N ASP A 22 15.95 8.63 5.69
CA ASP A 22 17.38 8.55 5.37
C ASP A 22 17.62 8.95 3.93
N ASN A 23 16.95 8.22 3.03
CA ASN A 23 17.08 8.38 1.60
C ASN A 23 15.70 8.35 0.94
N LEU A 24 15.49 9.25 -0.01
CA LEU A 24 14.28 9.33 -0.81
C LEU A 24 14.68 9.58 -2.25
N MET A 25 14.25 8.69 -3.14
CA MET A 25 14.54 8.75 -4.57
C MET A 25 13.23 8.74 -5.35
N ILE A 26 13.09 9.69 -6.28
CA ILE A 26 11.99 9.73 -7.24
C ILE A 26 12.58 9.30 -8.59
N GLY A 27 12.44 8.02 -8.88
CA GLY A 27 12.87 7.44 -10.15
C GLY A 27 11.81 7.63 -11.23
N VAL A 28 12.13 7.21 -12.45
CA VAL A 28 11.25 7.33 -13.62
C VAL A 28 9.93 6.57 -13.40
N VAL A 29 10.01 5.37 -12.81
CA VAL A 29 8.83 4.50 -12.57
C VAL A 29 8.53 4.36 -11.09
N TRP A 30 9.54 4.38 -10.23
CA TRP A 30 9.38 4.09 -8.80
C TRP A 30 9.93 5.22 -7.94
N THR A 31 9.13 5.66 -6.98
CA THR A 31 9.56 6.46 -5.84
C THR A 31 9.81 5.53 -4.67
N LEU A 32 10.96 5.68 -4.03
CA LEU A 32 11.44 4.83 -2.94
C LEU A 32 11.78 5.68 -1.72
N CYS A 33 11.33 5.25 -0.54
CA CYS A 33 11.63 5.88 0.75
C CYS A 33 12.28 4.87 1.69
N GLN A 34 13.44 5.24 2.25
CA GLN A 34 14.19 4.49 3.27
C GLN A 34 14.26 5.32 4.54
N CYS A 35 14.11 4.66 5.69
CA CYS A 35 14.19 5.29 7.01
C CYS A 35 15.47 4.86 7.73
N LYS A 36 16.05 5.78 8.52
CA LYS A 36 17.29 5.54 9.26
C LYS A 36 17.15 4.39 10.23
N GLY A 37 18.16 3.53 10.26
CA GLY A 37 18.20 2.39 11.18
C GLY A 37 17.14 1.31 10.92
N ARG A 38 16.43 1.37 9.79
CA ARG A 38 15.46 0.36 9.38
C ARG A 38 15.94 -0.35 8.14
N ALA A 39 15.94 -1.68 8.19
CA ALA A 39 16.29 -2.53 7.06
C ALA A 39 15.12 -2.70 6.09
N THR A 40 14.22 -1.73 5.95
CA THR A 40 13.03 -1.82 5.08
C THR A 40 12.83 -0.52 4.31
N ALA A 41 12.22 -0.62 3.13
CA ALA A 41 11.90 0.52 2.29
C ALA A 41 10.42 0.48 1.88
N GLY A 42 9.88 1.63 1.54
CA GLY A 42 8.55 1.76 0.93
C GLY A 42 8.66 2.19 -0.51
N LEU A 43 7.71 1.72 -1.33
CA LEU A 43 7.62 2.05 -2.75
C LEU A 43 6.27 2.66 -3.08
N ALA A 44 6.28 3.52 -4.09
CA ALA A 44 5.10 3.94 -4.80
C ALA A 44 5.46 4.20 -6.27
N MET A 45 4.54 3.93 -7.20
CA MET A 45 4.75 4.27 -8.60
C MET A 45 4.84 5.79 -8.76
N SER A 46 5.87 6.26 -9.46
CA SER A 46 6.08 7.68 -9.78
C SER A 46 4.97 8.20 -10.69
N PRO A 47 4.55 9.48 -10.55
CA PRO A 47 3.61 10.09 -11.49
C PRO A 47 4.17 10.08 -12.91
N GLY A 48 3.33 9.76 -13.91
CA GLY A 48 3.72 9.76 -15.32
C GLY A 48 3.91 11.16 -15.94
N GLN A 49 3.58 12.23 -15.21
CA GLN A 49 3.71 13.61 -15.68
C GLN A 49 5.02 14.19 -15.20
N SER A 50 5.96 14.45 -16.12
CA SER A 50 7.23 15.09 -15.76
C SER A 50 7.02 16.51 -15.24
N THR A 51 7.81 16.89 -14.22
CA THR A 51 7.87 18.26 -13.70
C THR A 51 9.32 18.75 -13.63
N ARG A 52 9.51 20.07 -13.80
CA ARG A 52 10.81 20.74 -13.64
C ARG A 52 10.93 21.47 -12.30
N THR A 53 9.86 21.51 -11.52
CA THR A 53 9.74 22.39 -10.35
C THR A 53 9.14 21.62 -9.18
N LEU A 54 10.00 20.96 -8.40
CA LEU A 54 9.66 20.40 -7.09
C LEU A 54 10.34 21.26 -6.02
N PRO A 55 9.60 22.16 -5.33
CA PRO A 55 10.19 23.17 -4.46
C PRO A 55 10.86 22.60 -3.19
N TRP A 56 10.60 21.34 -2.87
CA TRP A 56 11.10 20.63 -1.69
C TRP A 56 12.24 19.66 -2.01
N SER A 57 12.67 19.55 -3.28
CA SER A 57 13.79 18.68 -3.66
C SER A 57 15.07 19.03 -2.89
N GLY A 58 15.79 18.00 -2.43
CA GLY A 58 16.99 18.16 -1.60
C GLY A 58 16.74 18.45 -0.12
N THR A 59 15.49 18.60 0.32
CA THR A 59 15.15 18.95 1.72
C THR A 59 14.51 17.82 2.52
N LEU A 60 14.20 16.68 1.88
CA LEU A 60 13.38 15.63 2.49
C LEU A 60 14.16 14.66 3.38
N GLY A 61 15.45 14.46 3.11
CA GLY A 61 16.32 13.67 3.98
C GLY A 61 16.44 14.30 5.38
N GLY A 62 16.38 13.48 6.42
CA GLY A 62 16.44 13.93 7.82
C GLY A 62 15.11 14.45 8.38
N LYS A 63 14.04 14.51 7.60
CA LYS A 63 12.69 14.84 8.12
C LYS A 63 12.05 13.63 8.80
N PRO A 64 11.17 13.86 9.80
CA PRO A 64 10.24 12.85 10.27
C PRO A 64 9.45 12.26 9.10
N VAL A 65 9.28 10.94 9.07
CA VAL A 65 8.52 10.25 8.02
C VAL A 65 7.05 10.72 8.00
N THR A 66 6.53 11.10 9.17
CA THR A 66 5.17 11.60 9.37
C THR A 66 4.90 12.92 8.66
N ASP A 67 5.92 13.78 8.51
CA ASP A 67 5.83 15.04 7.75
C ASP A 67 5.54 14.76 6.27
N LEU A 68 6.18 13.72 5.71
CA LEU A 68 5.98 13.29 4.31
C LEU A 68 4.65 12.54 4.18
N ALA A 69 4.33 11.66 5.12
CA ALA A 69 3.09 10.89 5.10
C ALA A 69 1.84 11.77 5.10
N ALA A 70 1.87 12.90 5.81
CA ALA A 70 0.79 13.88 5.84
C ALA A 70 0.37 14.38 4.44
N TRP A 71 1.28 14.33 3.45
CA TRP A 71 0.99 14.71 2.07
C TRP A 71 0.09 13.72 1.31
N ILE A 72 -0.29 12.57 1.90
CA ILE A 72 -1.12 11.58 1.20
C ILE A 72 -2.49 12.15 0.79
N THR A 73 -2.98 13.16 1.50
CA THR A 73 -4.24 13.87 1.21
C THR A 73 -4.08 15.03 0.23
N GLU A 74 -2.85 15.39 -0.14
CA GLU A 74 -2.58 16.45 -1.12
C GLU A 74 -2.95 15.99 -2.54
N TRP A 75 -3.39 16.94 -3.37
CA TRP A 75 -3.75 16.68 -4.76
C TRP A 75 -2.58 16.78 -5.74
N GLU A 76 -1.44 17.32 -5.30
CA GLU A 76 -0.23 17.35 -6.12
C GLU A 76 0.34 15.91 -6.22
N PRO A 77 0.49 15.35 -7.44
CA PRO A 77 0.83 13.94 -7.62
C PRO A 77 2.15 13.51 -6.97
N TYR A 78 3.21 14.32 -7.05
CA TYR A 78 4.51 13.95 -6.50
C TYR A 78 4.50 13.92 -4.97
N LYS A 79 3.89 14.91 -4.32
CA LYS A 79 3.64 14.92 -2.88
C LYS A 79 2.89 13.66 -2.43
N ALA A 80 1.81 13.31 -3.12
CA ALA A 80 1.01 12.13 -2.80
C ALA A 80 1.78 10.82 -2.97
N THR A 81 2.58 10.69 -4.03
CA THR A 81 3.43 9.52 -4.26
C THR A 81 4.55 9.43 -3.21
N VAL A 82 5.20 10.55 -2.87
CA VAL A 82 6.21 10.59 -1.80
C VAL A 82 5.61 10.16 -0.47
N ALA A 83 4.41 10.65 -0.15
CA ALA A 83 3.69 10.24 1.04
C ALA A 83 3.42 8.74 1.05
N MET A 84 2.97 8.18 -0.07
CA MET A 84 2.67 6.75 -0.18
C MET A 84 3.92 5.89 0.02
N ALA A 85 5.07 6.28 -0.56
CA ALA A 85 6.34 5.59 -0.34
C ALA A 85 6.79 5.69 1.14
N ALA A 86 6.63 6.86 1.77
CA ALA A 86 6.94 7.07 3.19
C ALA A 86 6.05 6.19 4.10
N ILE A 87 4.74 6.15 3.84
CA ILE A 87 3.78 5.30 4.54
C ILE A 87 4.16 3.83 4.40
N ASN A 88 4.44 3.37 3.18
CA ASN A 88 4.85 1.99 2.93
C ASN A 88 6.16 1.64 3.66
N SER A 89 7.10 2.59 3.82
CA SER A 89 8.32 2.32 4.58
C SER A 89 8.04 2.01 6.06
N CYS A 90 7.01 2.64 6.63
CA CYS A 90 6.57 2.39 8.00
C CYS A 90 5.82 1.08 8.14
N ILE A 91 4.93 0.78 7.20
CA ILE A 91 4.16 -0.47 7.18
C ILE A 91 5.10 -1.66 6.99
N ASN A 92 6.02 -1.56 6.02
CA ASN A 92 6.96 -2.63 5.69
C ASN A 92 8.01 -2.86 6.78
N ALA A 93 8.16 -1.95 7.76
CA ALA A 93 9.00 -2.17 8.94
C ALA A 93 8.39 -3.16 9.95
N ARG A 94 7.17 -3.65 9.70
CA ARG A 94 6.47 -4.65 10.51
C ARG A 94 6.46 -5.99 9.78
N PRO A 95 6.22 -7.12 10.49
CA PRO A 95 6.03 -8.40 9.83
C PRO A 95 4.93 -8.33 8.76
N LEU A 96 5.19 -8.92 7.61
CA LEU A 96 4.18 -9.06 6.56
C LEU A 96 3.03 -9.94 7.08
N PRO A 97 1.78 -9.69 6.63
CA PRO A 97 0.70 -10.63 6.90
C PRO A 97 0.98 -11.99 6.27
N GLU A 98 0.26 -13.01 6.75
CA GLU A 98 0.29 -14.34 6.16
C GLU A 98 0.02 -14.25 4.66
N SER A 99 0.97 -14.75 3.87
CA SER A 99 0.99 -14.56 2.43
C SER A 99 1.87 -15.60 1.77
N VAL A 100 1.57 -15.91 0.52
CA VAL A 100 2.34 -16.84 -0.31
C VAL A 100 3.31 -16.05 -1.17
N ALA A 101 4.60 -16.37 -1.11
CA ALA A 101 5.57 -15.85 -2.06
C ALA A 101 5.30 -16.46 -3.44
N LEU A 102 5.28 -15.62 -4.47
CA LEU A 102 5.17 -16.10 -5.84
C LEU A 102 6.58 -16.27 -6.40
N ASP A 103 6.87 -17.47 -6.87
CA ASP A 103 8.10 -17.74 -7.60
C ASP A 103 8.05 -17.01 -8.94
N SER A 104 9.04 -16.15 -9.20
CA SER A 104 9.23 -15.55 -10.51
C SER A 104 10.12 -16.47 -11.32
N HIS A 105 9.52 -17.32 -12.14
CA HIS A 105 10.23 -17.99 -13.22
C HIS A 105 10.13 -17.07 -14.47
N ASP A 106 11.26 -16.74 -15.10
CA ASP A 106 11.37 -16.07 -16.41
C ASP A 106 11.20 -14.53 -16.53
N GLU A 107 11.38 -14.07 -17.78
CA GLU A 107 11.40 -12.69 -18.33
C GLU A 107 10.20 -11.80 -17.94
N HIS A 108 9.17 -12.36 -17.29
CA HIS A 108 7.89 -11.70 -17.00
C HIS A 108 7.49 -11.75 -15.53
N ALA A 109 8.47 -11.69 -14.62
CA ALA A 109 8.25 -11.64 -13.17
C ALA A 109 7.19 -10.61 -12.71
N ASN A 110 6.99 -9.53 -13.49
CA ASN A 110 5.94 -8.53 -13.24
C ASN A 110 4.50 -9.06 -13.41
N LEU A 111 4.29 -10.21 -14.04
CA LEU A 111 3.00 -10.83 -14.32
C LEU A 111 2.66 -12.01 -13.39
N ALA A 112 3.54 -12.37 -12.44
CA ALA A 112 3.38 -13.53 -11.56
C ALA A 112 2.02 -13.59 -10.84
N VAL A 113 1.46 -12.44 -10.48
CA VAL A 113 0.11 -12.35 -9.86
C VAL A 113 -0.98 -12.86 -10.80
N PHE A 114 -0.95 -12.49 -12.08
CA PHE A 114 -1.92 -12.98 -13.07
C PHE A 114 -1.76 -14.47 -13.30
N GLU A 115 -0.54 -14.98 -13.29
CA GLU A 115 -0.25 -16.42 -13.45
C GLU A 115 -0.78 -17.23 -12.27
N TYR A 116 -0.59 -16.73 -11.05
CA TYR A 116 -1.13 -17.33 -9.83
C TYR A 116 -2.66 -17.47 -9.90
N PHE A 117 -3.35 -16.42 -10.35
CA PHE A 117 -4.82 -16.44 -10.44
C PHE A 117 -5.35 -17.08 -11.72
N LEU A 118 -4.52 -17.31 -12.74
CA LEU A 118 -4.95 -17.73 -14.08
C LEU A 118 -5.95 -18.90 -14.10
N PRO A 119 -5.82 -19.97 -13.28
CA PRO A 119 -6.81 -21.04 -13.23
C PRO A 119 -8.22 -20.58 -12.85
N GLN A 120 -8.35 -19.50 -12.07
CA GLN A 120 -9.63 -18.93 -11.61
C GLN A 120 -10.20 -17.89 -12.59
N LEU A 121 -9.38 -17.39 -13.54
CA LEU A 121 -9.75 -16.33 -14.48
C LEU A 121 -10.31 -16.87 -15.80
N GLN A 122 -10.24 -18.18 -16.04
CA GLN A 122 -10.66 -18.77 -17.30
C GLN A 122 -12.13 -18.46 -17.62
N SER A 123 -12.36 -17.91 -18.81
CA SER A 123 -13.68 -17.49 -19.31
C SER A 123 -14.42 -16.49 -18.41
N LYS A 124 -13.71 -15.78 -17.52
CA LYS A 124 -14.26 -14.72 -16.67
C LYS A 124 -14.11 -13.34 -17.32
N ASN A 125 -15.02 -12.43 -16.98
CA ASN A 125 -14.91 -11.01 -17.26
C ASN A 125 -13.89 -10.38 -16.30
N VAL A 126 -12.68 -10.14 -16.80
CA VAL A 126 -11.56 -9.62 -16.00
C VAL A 126 -11.27 -8.20 -16.42
N VAL A 127 -11.43 -7.26 -15.48
CA VAL A 127 -11.07 -5.86 -15.69
C VAL A 127 -9.78 -5.55 -14.94
N VAL A 128 -8.81 -4.98 -15.63
CA VAL A 128 -7.52 -4.58 -15.05
C VAL A 128 -7.40 -3.07 -15.08
N ILE A 129 -7.19 -2.45 -13.92
CA ILE A 129 -6.93 -1.02 -13.80
C ILE A 129 -5.41 -0.80 -13.80
N GLY A 130 -4.91 -0.12 -14.83
CA GLY A 130 -3.48 0.06 -15.07
C GLY A 130 -2.92 -1.06 -15.93
N ARG A 131 -2.20 -0.69 -17.00
CA ARG A 131 -1.60 -1.67 -17.91
C ARG A 131 -0.34 -2.28 -17.31
N TYR A 132 -0.27 -3.61 -17.30
CA TYR A 132 0.93 -4.37 -16.94
C TYR A 132 1.64 -4.84 -18.23
N PRO A 133 2.93 -4.54 -18.44
CA PRO A 133 3.64 -4.95 -19.66
C PRO A 133 3.58 -6.46 -19.90
N GLY A 134 3.14 -6.88 -21.09
CA GLY A 134 3.03 -8.29 -21.51
C GLY A 134 1.70 -8.97 -21.18
N ILE A 135 0.77 -8.29 -20.49
CA ILE A 135 -0.51 -8.88 -20.06
C ILE A 135 -1.39 -9.38 -21.21
N GLU A 136 -1.25 -8.80 -22.41
CA GLU A 136 -1.99 -9.18 -23.62
C GLU A 136 -1.88 -10.67 -23.97
N ARG A 137 -0.82 -11.34 -23.51
CA ARG A 137 -0.63 -12.79 -23.71
C ARG A 137 -1.72 -13.66 -23.08
N TYR A 138 -2.49 -13.12 -22.15
CA TYR A 138 -3.59 -13.83 -21.50
C TYR A 138 -4.96 -13.51 -22.13
N GLN A 139 -5.02 -12.70 -23.20
CA GLN A 139 -6.27 -12.32 -23.86
C GLN A 139 -7.10 -13.52 -24.36
N ASP A 140 -6.44 -14.62 -24.74
CA ASP A 140 -7.12 -15.83 -25.23
C ASP A 140 -7.57 -16.76 -24.08
N LYS A 141 -7.18 -16.44 -22.84
CA LYS A 141 -7.47 -17.26 -21.66
C LYS A 141 -8.62 -16.70 -20.81
N MET A 142 -8.94 -15.43 -20.94
CA MET A 142 -9.96 -14.71 -20.16
C MET A 142 -10.54 -13.55 -20.97
N HIS A 143 -11.73 -13.06 -20.62
CA HIS A 143 -12.28 -11.85 -21.22
C HIS A 143 -11.63 -10.61 -20.59
N LEU A 144 -10.41 -10.31 -21.05
CA LEU A 144 -9.56 -9.25 -20.51
C LEU A 144 -9.97 -7.88 -21.06
N THR A 145 -10.25 -6.93 -20.17
CA THR A 145 -10.38 -5.51 -20.49
C THR A 145 -9.42 -4.69 -19.62
N ILE A 146 -8.65 -3.80 -20.24
CA ILE A 146 -7.70 -2.94 -19.53
C ILE A 146 -8.23 -1.51 -19.56
N LEU A 147 -8.29 -0.90 -18.37
CA LEU A 147 -8.62 0.52 -18.21
C LEU A 147 -7.33 1.27 -17.89
N GLU A 148 -7.00 2.27 -18.70
CA GLU A 148 -5.87 3.13 -18.42
C GLU A 148 -6.15 4.62 -18.60
N ARG A 149 -5.44 5.44 -17.81
CA ARG A 149 -5.52 6.90 -17.90
C ARG A 149 -4.91 7.43 -19.19
N GLN A 150 -3.88 6.76 -19.69
CA GLN A 150 -3.25 7.00 -20.98
C GLN A 150 -3.36 5.72 -21.83
N PRO A 151 -4.56 5.40 -22.34
CA PRO A 151 -4.83 4.12 -22.97
C PRO A 151 -4.06 3.97 -24.30
N SER A 152 -3.57 2.77 -24.57
CA SER A 152 -3.19 2.38 -25.93
C SER A 152 -4.42 2.10 -26.79
N ALA A 153 -4.24 1.84 -28.08
CA ALA A 153 -5.36 1.51 -28.98
C ALA A 153 -6.14 0.23 -28.58
N ALA A 154 -5.53 -0.64 -27.76
CA ALA A 154 -6.14 -1.87 -27.26
C ALA A 154 -6.76 -1.70 -25.85
N ASP A 155 -6.56 -0.55 -25.21
CA ASP A 155 -7.08 -0.27 -23.86
C ASP A 155 -8.27 0.68 -23.95
N LEU A 156 -9.05 0.75 -22.87
CA LEU A 156 -10.13 1.72 -22.71
C LEU A 156 -9.71 2.85 -21.74
N PRO A 157 -10.27 4.06 -21.88
CA PRO A 157 -10.00 5.15 -20.95
C PRO A 157 -10.51 4.80 -19.54
N ASP A 158 -9.89 5.39 -18.52
CA ASP A 158 -10.24 5.20 -17.11
C ASP A 158 -11.73 5.52 -16.80
N SER A 159 -12.34 6.46 -17.53
CA SER A 159 -13.77 6.78 -17.41
C SER A 159 -14.71 5.63 -17.75
N ALA A 160 -14.26 4.59 -18.46
CA ALA A 160 -15.07 3.40 -18.75
C ALA A 160 -15.32 2.53 -17.50
N CYS A 161 -14.66 2.81 -16.37
CA CYS A 161 -14.82 2.07 -15.13
C CYS A 161 -16.27 2.03 -14.63
N GLU A 162 -17.02 3.12 -14.78
CA GLU A 162 -18.44 3.24 -14.39
C GLU A 162 -19.35 2.23 -15.11
N PHE A 163 -18.97 1.82 -16.31
CA PHE A 163 -19.77 0.91 -17.14
C PHE A 163 -19.34 -0.54 -16.97
N LEU A 164 -18.05 -0.78 -16.72
CA LEU A 164 -17.45 -2.12 -16.81
C LEU A 164 -17.24 -2.77 -15.45
N LEU A 165 -16.83 -2.02 -14.43
CA LEU A 165 -16.55 -2.59 -13.11
C LEU A 165 -17.78 -3.23 -12.45
N PRO A 166 -19.01 -2.68 -12.56
CA PRO A 166 -20.20 -3.34 -12.02
C PRO A 166 -20.54 -4.69 -12.65
N GLN A 167 -19.96 -5.01 -13.82
CA GLN A 167 -20.21 -6.23 -14.59
C GLN A 167 -19.03 -7.22 -14.56
N ALA A 168 -17.93 -6.86 -13.88
CA ALA A 168 -16.73 -7.68 -13.82
C ALA A 168 -16.90 -8.86 -12.85
N ASP A 169 -16.35 -10.01 -13.21
CA ASP A 169 -16.19 -11.14 -12.27
C ASP A 169 -14.96 -10.91 -11.37
N TRP A 170 -13.90 -10.34 -11.95
CA TRP A 170 -12.63 -10.05 -11.29
C TRP A 170 -12.14 -8.66 -11.64
N VAL A 171 -11.60 -7.96 -10.65
CA VAL A 171 -10.95 -6.66 -10.81
C VAL A 171 -9.54 -6.70 -10.24
N PHE A 172 -8.55 -6.50 -11.10
CA PHE A 172 -7.16 -6.29 -10.71
C PHE A 172 -6.90 -4.79 -10.64
N LEU A 173 -6.83 -4.27 -9.43
CA LEU A 173 -6.71 -2.84 -9.15
C LEU A 173 -5.27 -2.47 -8.85
N THR A 174 -4.67 -1.59 -9.65
CA THR A 174 -3.37 -1.00 -9.30
C THR A 174 -3.43 -0.25 -7.97
N ALA A 175 -2.48 -0.49 -7.07
CA ALA A 175 -2.35 0.27 -5.82
C ALA A 175 -1.96 1.74 -6.04
N SER A 176 -1.50 2.12 -7.24
CA SER A 176 -1.30 3.52 -7.63
C SER A 176 -2.60 4.33 -7.64
N SER A 177 -3.77 3.67 -7.58
CA SER A 177 -5.07 4.32 -7.37
C SER A 177 -5.22 5.02 -6.01
N ILE A 178 -4.42 4.62 -5.01
CA ILE A 178 -4.43 5.23 -3.67
C ILE A 178 -3.87 6.65 -3.71
N PRO A 179 -2.59 6.88 -4.12
CA PRO A 179 -2.02 8.23 -4.15
C PRO A 179 -2.68 9.14 -5.20
N ASN A 180 -3.31 8.59 -6.24
CA ASN A 180 -4.01 9.40 -7.25
C ASN A 180 -5.52 9.61 -6.96
N LYS A 181 -6.02 9.11 -5.82
CA LYS A 181 -7.37 9.32 -5.28
C LYS A 181 -8.52 8.65 -6.02
N THR A 182 -8.24 7.73 -6.95
CA THR A 182 -9.31 6.96 -7.62
C THR A 182 -9.74 5.71 -6.85
N PHE A 183 -8.92 5.21 -5.92
CA PHE A 183 -9.20 3.98 -5.16
C PHE A 183 -10.61 3.91 -4.56
N PRO A 184 -11.11 4.92 -3.80
CA PRO A 184 -12.42 4.80 -3.14
C PRO A 184 -13.58 4.56 -4.11
N ARG A 185 -13.53 5.17 -5.31
CA ARG A 185 -14.56 4.99 -6.32
C ARG A 185 -14.41 3.67 -7.08
N LEU A 186 -13.18 3.31 -7.44
CA LEU A 186 -12.91 2.06 -8.16
C LEU A 186 -13.35 0.85 -7.33
N VAL A 187 -13.03 0.81 -6.04
CA VAL A 187 -13.45 -0.31 -5.18
C VAL A 187 -14.95 -0.31 -4.94
N GLU A 188 -15.60 0.85 -4.81
CA GLU A 188 -17.06 0.91 -4.75
C GLU A 188 -17.72 0.30 -6.00
N LEU A 189 -17.21 0.62 -7.18
CA LEU A 189 -17.74 0.08 -8.44
C LEU A 189 -17.45 -1.42 -8.60
N SER A 190 -16.41 -1.92 -7.94
CA SER A 190 -16.01 -3.34 -7.96
C SER A 190 -16.69 -4.18 -6.87
N SER A 191 -17.70 -3.67 -6.17
CA SER A 191 -18.29 -4.34 -4.99
C SER A 191 -18.89 -5.73 -5.24
N HIS A 192 -19.12 -6.11 -6.50
CA HIS A 192 -19.63 -7.43 -6.88
C HIS A 192 -18.55 -8.37 -7.43
N ALA A 193 -17.36 -7.85 -7.72
CA ALA A 193 -16.26 -8.61 -8.30
C ALA A 193 -15.29 -9.09 -7.21
N LYS A 194 -14.58 -10.18 -7.49
CA LYS A 194 -13.39 -10.51 -6.70
C LYS A 194 -12.29 -9.49 -6.99
N THR A 195 -11.81 -8.81 -5.95
CA THR A 195 -10.89 -7.68 -6.09
C THR A 195 -9.49 -8.01 -5.59
N VAL A 196 -8.50 -7.79 -6.46
CA VAL A 196 -7.06 -7.95 -6.17
C VAL A 196 -6.40 -6.58 -6.22
N LEU A 197 -6.00 -6.03 -5.08
CA LEU A 197 -5.20 -4.81 -5.03
C LEU A 197 -3.72 -5.17 -5.22
N MET A 198 -3.08 -4.67 -6.28
CA MET A 198 -1.79 -5.19 -6.72
C MET A 198 -0.73 -4.13 -7.06
N GLY A 199 0.53 -4.53 -6.89
CA GLY A 199 1.71 -3.79 -7.30
C GLY A 199 2.61 -3.34 -6.13
N PRO A 200 3.82 -2.80 -6.41
CA PRO A 200 4.74 -2.35 -5.38
C PRO A 200 4.24 -1.21 -4.49
N THR A 201 3.20 -0.48 -4.92
CA THR A 201 2.54 0.57 -4.14
C THR A 201 1.62 0.01 -3.04
N VAL A 202 1.29 -1.29 -3.04
CA VAL A 202 0.36 -1.90 -2.08
C VAL A 202 0.86 -1.72 -0.64
N PRO A 203 0.08 -1.09 0.25
CA PRO A 203 0.34 -1.15 1.68
C PRO A 203 -0.09 -2.52 2.22
N TRP A 204 0.80 -3.21 2.94
CA TRP A 204 0.54 -4.52 3.55
C TRP A 204 -0.40 -4.44 4.77
N LEU A 205 -1.65 -4.04 4.51
CA LEU A 205 -2.69 -3.83 5.51
C LEU A 205 -3.89 -4.74 5.24
N PRO A 206 -4.01 -5.89 5.91
CA PRO A 206 -5.19 -6.73 5.86
C PRO A 206 -6.51 -6.00 6.13
N GLN A 207 -6.52 -4.87 6.84
CA GLN A 207 -7.70 -4.01 7.01
C GLN A 207 -8.29 -3.45 5.73
N LEU A 208 -7.59 -3.55 4.59
CA LEU A 208 -8.15 -3.17 3.30
C LEU A 208 -9.38 -4.00 2.89
N HIS A 209 -9.63 -5.15 3.54
CA HIS A 209 -10.88 -5.88 3.39
C HIS A 209 -12.12 -5.04 3.78
N GLU A 210 -11.99 -4.10 4.73
CA GLU A 210 -13.09 -3.19 5.12
C GLU A 210 -13.56 -2.31 3.95
N PHE A 211 -12.72 -2.16 2.93
CA PHE A 211 -13.00 -1.36 1.76
C PHE A 211 -13.52 -2.20 0.59
N GLY A 212 -13.53 -3.53 0.68
CA GLY A 212 -13.96 -4.44 -0.39
C GLY A 212 -12.81 -5.08 -1.18
N ILE A 213 -11.60 -5.14 -0.61
CA ILE A 213 -10.47 -5.86 -1.21
C ILE A 213 -10.45 -7.31 -0.72
N ASP A 214 -10.41 -8.28 -1.64
CA ASP A 214 -10.33 -9.71 -1.30
C ASP A 214 -8.88 -10.21 -1.21
N TYR A 215 -7.98 -9.67 -2.03
CA TYR A 215 -6.57 -10.07 -2.07
C TYR A 215 -5.63 -8.87 -2.10
N LEU A 216 -4.53 -8.97 -1.36
CA LEU A 216 -3.37 -8.10 -1.52
C LEU A 216 -2.29 -8.84 -2.32
N ALA A 217 -1.92 -8.27 -3.46
CA ALA A 217 -0.80 -8.73 -4.27
C ALA A 217 0.32 -7.67 -4.25
N GLY A 218 0.94 -7.53 -3.08
CA GLY A 218 2.05 -6.62 -2.83
C GLY A 218 3.41 -7.26 -3.08
N VAL A 219 4.47 -6.58 -2.65
CA VAL A 219 5.85 -7.04 -2.85
C VAL A 219 6.61 -7.21 -1.54
N GLU A 220 7.48 -8.20 -1.51
CA GLU A 220 8.52 -8.37 -0.51
C GLU A 220 9.85 -7.95 -1.14
N ILE A 221 10.56 -7.06 -0.46
CA ILE A 221 11.90 -6.62 -0.88
C ILE A 221 12.89 -7.71 -0.50
N VAL A 222 13.57 -8.28 -1.49
CA VAL A 222 14.54 -9.37 -1.31
C VAL A 222 15.98 -8.87 -1.28
N ASP A 223 16.25 -7.78 -2.01
CA ASP A 223 17.55 -7.11 -2.04
C ASP A 223 17.35 -5.60 -2.20
N GLN A 224 17.68 -4.86 -1.15
CA GLN A 224 17.45 -3.41 -1.10
C GLN A 224 18.40 -2.62 -1.99
N GLU A 225 19.65 -3.05 -2.06
CA GLU A 225 20.69 -2.36 -2.82
C GLU A 225 20.43 -2.56 -4.31
N ALA A 226 20.16 -3.81 -4.73
CA ALA A 226 19.78 -4.12 -6.10
C ALA A 226 18.48 -3.39 -6.49
N LEU A 227 17.47 -3.36 -5.60
CA LEU A 227 16.23 -2.62 -5.82
C LEU A 227 16.50 -1.12 -6.04
N TYR A 228 17.26 -0.51 -5.13
CA TYR A 228 17.56 0.92 -5.19
C TYR A 228 18.26 1.29 -6.50
N HIS A 229 19.34 0.58 -6.84
CA HIS A 229 20.09 0.85 -8.07
C HIS A 229 19.27 0.59 -9.33
N THR A 230 18.51 -0.51 -9.36
CA THR A 230 17.65 -0.84 -10.52
C THR A 230 16.60 0.24 -10.73
N ALA A 231 15.91 0.68 -9.67
CA ALA A 231 14.92 1.74 -9.76
C ALA A 231 15.54 3.11 -10.11
N ALA A 232 16.68 3.46 -9.51
CA ALA A 232 17.40 4.70 -9.79
C ALA A 232 17.91 4.78 -11.24
N GLN A 233 18.20 3.64 -11.87
CA GLN A 233 18.59 3.53 -13.28
C GLN A 233 17.38 3.43 -14.23
N GLY A 234 16.15 3.65 -13.74
CA GLY A 234 14.93 3.64 -14.55
C GLY A 234 14.33 2.26 -14.80
N GLY A 235 14.76 1.24 -14.07
CA GLY A 235 14.19 -0.10 -14.15
C GLY A 235 12.75 -0.14 -13.65
N GLY A 236 11.78 -0.15 -14.57
CA GLY A 236 10.35 -0.32 -14.25
C GLY A 236 10.02 -1.74 -13.81
N VAL A 237 9.83 -2.65 -14.77
CA VAL A 237 9.58 -4.08 -14.47
C VAL A 237 10.85 -4.84 -14.03
N ARG A 238 12.03 -4.26 -14.24
CA ARG A 238 13.30 -4.93 -13.89
C ARG A 238 13.49 -5.13 -12.38
N ILE A 239 12.80 -4.36 -11.53
CA ILE A 239 12.88 -4.53 -10.07
C ILE A 239 12.42 -5.91 -9.61
N PHE A 240 11.57 -6.59 -10.40
CA PHE A 240 11.07 -7.93 -10.11
C PHE A 240 12.11 -9.04 -10.38
N ASN A 241 13.24 -8.72 -11.01
CA ASN A 241 14.26 -9.72 -11.35
C ASN A 241 15.29 -9.91 -10.23
N ASN A 242 15.50 -8.89 -9.40
CA ASN A 242 16.60 -8.86 -8.43
C ASN A 242 16.27 -8.13 -7.13
N GLY A 243 15.36 -7.15 -7.13
CA GLY A 243 15.12 -6.30 -5.96
C GLY A 243 13.95 -6.76 -5.10
N LEU A 244 12.91 -7.30 -5.72
CA LEU A 244 11.70 -7.72 -5.03
C LEU A 244 11.00 -8.89 -5.71
N ARG A 245 10.06 -9.52 -4.99
CA ARG A 245 9.14 -10.53 -5.53
C ARG A 245 7.71 -10.26 -5.07
N TYR A 246 6.74 -10.72 -5.84
CA TYR A 246 5.35 -10.66 -5.40
C TYR A 246 5.09 -11.62 -4.25
N ARG A 247 4.18 -11.20 -3.37
CA ARG A 247 3.47 -12.10 -2.46
C ARG A 247 1.97 -11.87 -2.60
N VAL A 248 1.18 -12.89 -2.31
CA VAL A 248 -0.29 -12.80 -2.30
C VAL A 248 -0.81 -13.16 -0.93
N ALA A 249 -1.59 -12.25 -0.33
CA ALA A 249 -2.37 -12.49 0.88
C ALA A 249 -3.85 -12.50 0.52
N GLU A 250 -4.56 -13.55 0.93
CA GLU A 250 -6.02 -13.58 0.89
C GLU A 250 -6.57 -12.96 2.17
N LEU A 251 -7.53 -12.04 2.04
CA LEU A 251 -8.11 -11.32 3.17
C LEU A 251 -9.40 -12.00 3.64
N VAL A 252 -9.28 -13.21 4.19
CA VAL A 252 -10.42 -13.89 4.82
C VAL A 252 -10.64 -13.40 6.25
N PRO A 253 -11.90 -13.39 6.76
CA PRO A 253 -12.21 -12.91 8.10
C PRO A 253 -11.30 -13.49 9.19
N GLN A 254 -11.06 -14.80 9.19
CA GLN A 254 -10.25 -15.47 10.22
C GLN A 254 -8.79 -14.96 10.24
N SER A 255 -8.17 -14.82 9.07
CA SER A 255 -6.81 -14.27 8.93
C SER A 255 -6.76 -12.80 9.35
N SER A 256 -7.79 -12.01 9.00
CA SER A 256 -7.95 -10.62 9.40
C SER A 256 -8.12 -10.45 10.91
N ILE A 257 -8.87 -11.34 11.59
CA ILE A 257 -8.98 -11.37 13.06
C ILE A 257 -7.60 -11.61 13.69
N SER A 258 -6.89 -12.64 13.21
CA SER A 258 -5.57 -13.00 13.74
C SER A 258 -4.59 -11.83 13.61
N TRP A 259 -4.56 -11.22 12.42
CA TRP A 259 -3.76 -10.04 12.15
C TRP A 259 -4.12 -8.87 13.08
N LEU A 260 -5.41 -8.54 13.21
CA LEU A 260 -5.87 -7.45 14.07
C LEU A 260 -5.49 -7.68 15.54
N LYS A 261 -5.62 -8.91 16.05
CA LYS A 261 -5.17 -9.27 17.41
C LYS A 261 -3.69 -8.99 17.61
N GLN A 262 -2.85 -9.40 16.66
CA GLN A 262 -1.41 -9.14 16.73
C GLN A 262 -1.11 -7.64 16.71
N GLN A 263 -1.74 -6.89 15.79
CA GLN A 263 -1.54 -5.44 15.69
C GLN A 263 -2.02 -4.68 16.93
N ILE A 264 -3.12 -5.10 17.55
CA ILE A 264 -3.61 -4.54 18.82
C ILE A 264 -2.59 -4.80 19.93
N ALA A 265 -2.07 -6.02 20.04
CA ALA A 265 -1.06 -6.38 21.04
C ALA A 265 0.22 -5.55 20.87
N ASP A 266 0.74 -5.45 19.64
CA ASP A 266 1.95 -4.66 19.35
C ASP A 266 1.73 -3.17 19.66
N CYS A 267 0.58 -2.63 19.26
CA CYS A 267 0.23 -1.24 19.50
C CYS A 267 0.04 -0.94 20.99
N PHE A 268 -0.52 -1.88 21.76
CA PHE A 268 -0.67 -1.75 23.21
C PHE A 268 0.69 -1.77 23.92
N ASN A 269 1.63 -2.61 23.47
CA ASN A 269 2.98 -2.66 24.01
C ASN A 269 3.73 -1.35 23.76
N GLU A 270 3.66 -0.80 22.53
CA GLU A 270 4.27 0.48 22.17
C GLU A 270 3.68 1.64 23.01
N ARG A 271 2.36 1.67 23.17
CA ARG A 271 1.68 2.65 24.03
C ARG A 271 2.16 2.56 25.48
N THR A 272 2.31 1.36 26.00
CA THR A 272 2.74 1.11 27.38
C THR A 272 4.16 1.64 27.61
N GLN A 273 5.09 1.31 26.71
CA GLN A 273 6.47 1.81 26.77
C GLN A 273 6.54 3.35 26.74
N LEU A 274 5.76 4.00 25.86
CA LEU A 274 5.73 5.46 25.77
C LEU A 274 5.08 6.12 27.00
N THR A 275 4.08 5.45 27.60
CA THR A 275 3.45 5.92 28.83
C THR A 275 4.43 5.86 29.99
N GLU A 276 5.16 4.76 30.15
CA GLU A 276 6.21 4.62 31.16
C GLU A 276 7.34 5.65 30.98
N ALA A 277 7.76 5.89 29.74
CA ALA A 277 8.76 6.92 29.41
C ALA A 277 8.26 8.34 29.75
N MET A 278 6.98 8.63 29.50
CA MET A 278 6.35 9.90 29.86
C MET A 278 6.28 10.08 31.39
N GLU A 279 5.90 9.04 32.12
CA GLU A 279 5.88 9.06 33.59
C GLU A 279 7.27 9.25 34.17
N GLN A 280 8.29 8.59 33.61
CA GLN A 280 9.68 8.80 34.01
C GLN A 280 10.13 10.25 33.75
N TRP A 281 9.83 10.80 32.58
CA TRP A 281 10.16 12.19 32.22
C TRP A 281 9.68 13.20 33.26
N TYR A 282 8.42 13.08 33.72
CA TYR A 282 7.89 13.99 34.74
C TYR A 282 8.40 13.66 36.16
N ARG A 283 8.67 12.38 36.48
CA ARG A 283 9.34 11.99 37.74
C ARG A 283 10.74 12.57 37.88
N ASP A 284 11.47 12.70 36.77
CA ASP A 284 12.79 13.35 36.72
C ASP A 284 12.72 14.88 36.93
N GLY A 285 11.52 15.43 37.16
CA GLY A 285 11.32 16.84 37.47
C GLY A 285 11.25 17.74 36.24
N ASN A 286 11.19 17.17 35.03
CA ASN A 286 11.01 17.96 33.82
C ASN A 286 9.66 18.67 33.82
N LYS A 287 9.68 19.98 33.56
CA LYS A 287 8.47 20.82 33.50
C LYS A 287 7.94 21.01 32.08
N ALA A 288 8.77 20.73 31.07
CA ALA A 288 8.37 20.78 29.68
C ALA A 288 7.52 19.56 29.31
N ARG A 289 6.66 19.71 28.29
CA ARG A 289 5.85 18.61 27.76
C ARG A 289 6.76 17.47 27.30
N PHE A 290 6.35 16.23 27.59
CA PHE A 290 7.04 15.04 27.14
C PHE A 290 7.31 15.08 25.62
N PRO A 291 8.57 14.92 25.17
CA PRO A 291 8.93 15.08 23.76
C PRO A 291 8.15 14.20 22.78
N HIS A 292 7.81 12.97 23.18
CA HIS A 292 7.08 12.01 22.33
C HIS A 292 5.57 11.99 22.59
N TYR A 293 5.01 13.04 23.20
CA TYR A 293 3.57 13.11 23.48
C TYR A 293 2.73 12.98 22.21
N SER A 294 3.13 13.62 21.10
CA SER A 294 2.40 13.53 19.83
C SER A 294 2.34 12.10 19.28
N LEU A 295 3.41 11.34 19.45
CA LEU A 295 3.45 9.94 19.04
C LEU A 295 2.54 9.07 19.91
N LEU A 296 2.54 9.31 21.22
CA LEU A 296 1.62 8.62 22.16
C LEU A 296 0.14 8.88 21.80
N ASP A 297 -0.22 10.12 21.48
CA ASP A 297 -1.58 10.49 21.07
C ASP A 297 -2.01 9.79 19.75
N GLN A 298 -1.09 9.73 18.78
CA GLN A 298 -1.30 9.00 17.53
C GLN A 298 -1.48 7.49 17.76
N ILE A 299 -0.67 6.88 18.63
CA ILE A 299 -0.79 5.46 18.98
C ILE A 299 -2.10 5.17 19.69
N ASN A 300 -2.59 6.05 20.57
CA ASN A 300 -3.90 5.92 21.18
C ASN A 300 -5.03 5.93 20.14
N SER A 301 -4.95 6.86 19.18
CA SER A 301 -5.91 6.94 18.08
C SER A 301 -5.90 5.67 17.23
N ARG A 302 -4.71 5.16 16.90
CA ARG A 302 -4.53 3.90 16.16
C ARG A 302 -5.12 2.71 16.92
N LEU A 303 -4.83 2.57 18.22
CA LEU A 303 -5.37 1.49 19.04
C LEU A 303 -6.90 1.49 19.06
N SER A 304 -7.50 2.66 19.26
CA SER A 304 -8.97 2.82 19.23
C SER A 304 -9.59 2.40 17.89
N ARG A 305 -8.94 2.71 16.77
CA ARG A 305 -9.38 2.29 15.44
C ARG A 305 -9.20 0.78 15.22
N LEU A 306 -8.07 0.22 15.64
CA LEU A 306 -7.85 -1.23 15.58
C LEU A 306 -8.91 -2.01 16.38
N ASP A 307 -9.25 -1.56 17.59
CA ASP A 307 -10.31 -2.16 18.40
C ASP A 307 -11.68 -2.08 17.71
N SER A 308 -11.98 -0.95 17.07
CA SER A 308 -13.23 -0.75 16.33
C SER A 308 -13.34 -1.68 15.12
N SER A 309 -12.25 -1.82 14.36
CA SER A 309 -12.14 -2.77 13.24
C SER A 309 -12.29 -4.21 13.70
N PHE A 310 -11.61 -4.59 14.78
CA PHE A 310 -11.70 -5.91 15.38
C PHE A 310 -13.13 -6.25 15.81
N LYS A 311 -13.79 -5.32 16.52
CA LYS A 311 -15.17 -5.52 16.97
C LYS A 311 -16.12 -5.71 15.80
N SER A 312 -16.05 -4.84 14.79
CA SER A 312 -16.91 -4.95 13.61
C SER A 312 -16.76 -6.30 12.91
N LEU A 313 -15.52 -6.79 12.78
CA LEU A 313 -15.27 -8.05 12.09
C LEU A 313 -15.65 -9.26 12.94
N TRP A 314 -15.44 -9.19 14.27
CA TRP A 314 -15.88 -10.20 15.21
C TRP A 314 -17.40 -10.37 15.21
N ASP A 315 -18.13 -9.25 15.28
CA ASP A 315 -19.60 -9.22 15.30
C ASP A 315 -20.19 -9.81 13.99
N ASN A 316 -19.52 -9.59 12.86
CA ASN A 316 -19.99 -10.06 11.55
C ASN A 316 -19.62 -11.53 11.22
N TYR A 317 -18.52 -12.06 11.75
CA TYR A 317 -17.95 -13.33 11.27
C TYR A 317 -17.50 -14.33 12.34
N ALA A 318 -17.42 -13.95 13.61
CA ALA A 318 -16.95 -14.82 14.69
C ALA A 318 -18.01 -15.08 15.79
N ALA A 319 -19.09 -14.31 15.81
CA ALA A 319 -20.20 -14.45 16.75
C ALA A 319 -21.29 -15.46 16.30
N GLY A 320 -21.15 -16.07 15.12
CA GLY A 320 -22.05 -17.11 14.58
C GLY A 320 -21.27 -18.33 14.12
#